data_AF-A0A177E076-F1
#
_entry.id   AF-A0A177E076-F1
#
_cell.length_a   1.000
_cell.length_b   1.000
_cell.length_c   1.000
_cell.angle_alpha   90.00
_cell.angle_beta   90.00
_cell.angle_gamma   90.00
#
_symmetry.space_group_name_H-M   'P 1'
#
loop_
_entity.id
_entity.type
_entity.pdbx_description
1 polymer ?
#
loop_
_entity_poly.entity_id
_entity_poly.type
_entity_poly.pdbx_seq_one_letter_code
_entity_poly.pdbx_strand_id
1 'polypeptide(L)'
;MVYKGSDSFSHVPSDPLRAYETYGGESRRCKFDDNHFFHDHASYIIQRLTETASTTSIGNSYGLPPSPGMASALSFDTPTPVTPATKKRRLEEPGADIDAGGQHQERLPFSEPDHKTPKDWQSSYREAKLAYLNAKEDTLTLKGCLLAKDTQLVEKDQKLVDKDRMLVDKNQKIVQLRQDATRVREITNQRDKTINELERENQYLKIKLAHEQAVHTHLHQFIASMAPERRPHIPSHIPSLDAAVRDSLDYPHPDAPRKGLKNYRRFQPTLPYTAGNGKVGPQKYGSNAFWDLGLCHDHFHTPNVCQHGVACEYRHGLTYEERAYIRFLTKGDEFLRRSDEVIMRKTAGGAA
;
A
#
# COMPACT_ATOMS: atom_id res chain seq x y z
N MET A 1 -8.80 -11.25 -60.43
CA MET A 1 -7.49 -10.56 -60.43
C MET A 1 -6.88 -10.76 -59.06
N VAL A 2 -5.74 -11.45 -59.05
CA VAL A 2 -5.00 -11.90 -57.88
C VAL A 2 -3.94 -10.84 -57.57
N TYR A 3 -3.84 -10.39 -56.32
CA TYR A 3 -2.61 -9.77 -55.82
C TYR A 3 -2.10 -10.56 -54.62
N LYS A 4 -0.90 -11.10 -54.82
CA LYS A 4 -0.02 -11.74 -53.85
C LYS A 4 0.83 -10.66 -53.15
N GLY A 5 1.30 -10.96 -51.94
CA GLY A 5 2.42 -10.29 -51.27
C GLY A 5 2.25 -10.37 -49.74
N SER A 6 2.71 -11.43 -49.07
CA SER A 6 4.10 -11.78 -48.70
C SER A 6 4.49 -11.24 -47.31
N ASP A 7 4.45 -12.17 -46.34
CA ASP A 7 5.39 -12.44 -45.24
C ASP A 7 6.29 -11.32 -44.70
N SER A 8 6.27 -11.17 -43.36
CA SER A 8 7.49 -11.31 -42.57
C SER A 8 7.19 -11.45 -41.07
N PHE A 9 7.60 -12.59 -40.53
CA PHE A 9 7.76 -12.95 -39.12
C PHE A 9 8.78 -12.04 -38.41
N SER A 10 8.52 -11.72 -37.14
CA SER A 10 9.60 -11.51 -36.17
C SER A 10 9.22 -12.15 -34.82
N HIS A 11 9.82 -13.31 -34.60
CA HIS A 11 9.96 -14.02 -33.32
C HIS A 11 10.63 -13.11 -32.28
N VAL A 12 10.08 -13.06 -31.08
CA VAL A 12 10.77 -12.53 -29.88
C VAL A 12 11.04 -13.72 -28.95
N PRO A 13 12.30 -14.09 -28.69
CA PRO A 13 12.61 -15.16 -27.75
C PRO A 13 12.77 -14.64 -26.31
N SER A 14 12.09 -15.36 -25.41
CA SER A 14 12.50 -15.96 -24.13
C SER A 14 13.71 -15.42 -23.34
N ASP A 15 13.46 -15.24 -22.03
CA ASP A 15 14.30 -15.48 -20.85
C ASP A 15 15.76 -14.97 -20.77
N PRO A 16 16.09 -14.24 -19.69
CA PRO A 16 17.43 -14.20 -19.13
C PRO A 16 17.46 -14.80 -17.71
N LEU A 17 17.65 -16.11 -17.61
CA LEU A 17 18.19 -16.77 -16.42
C LEU A 17 19.42 -17.59 -16.80
N ARG A 18 20.61 -17.03 -16.52
CA ARG A 18 21.89 -17.68 -16.16
C ARG A 18 23.08 -16.97 -16.79
N ALA A 19 23.87 -16.31 -15.95
CA ALA A 19 25.30 -16.50 -15.84
C ALA A 19 25.86 -15.44 -14.88
N TYR A 20 26.27 -15.84 -13.68
CA TYR A 20 27.48 -15.27 -13.10
C TYR A 20 28.25 -16.36 -12.36
N GLU A 21 29.51 -16.43 -12.76
CA GLU A 21 30.51 -17.42 -12.43
C GLU A 21 30.98 -17.29 -10.98
N THR A 22 31.43 -18.43 -10.47
CA THR A 22 32.12 -18.59 -9.20
C THR A 22 33.48 -17.92 -9.21
N TYR A 23 33.69 -16.96 -8.31
CA TYR A 23 35.02 -16.57 -7.82
C TYR A 23 35.02 -16.59 -6.29
N GLY A 24 36.00 -17.32 -5.74
CA GLY A 24 36.17 -17.53 -4.31
C GLY A 24 36.67 -16.29 -3.56
N GLY A 25 36.34 -16.23 -2.28
CA GLY A 25 36.88 -15.23 -1.37
C GLY A 25 36.04 -15.07 -0.10
N GLU A 26 36.48 -15.73 0.97
CA GLU A 26 36.29 -15.37 2.39
C GLU A 26 34.87 -15.08 2.91
N SER A 27 34.34 -16.11 3.58
CA SER A 27 33.14 -16.05 4.41
C SER A 27 33.35 -15.20 5.66
N ARG A 28 32.89 -13.94 5.63
CA ARG A 28 32.59 -13.18 6.85
C ARG A 28 31.10 -13.32 7.15
N ARG A 29 30.82 -14.11 8.17
CA ARG A 29 29.48 -14.40 8.69
C ARG A 29 28.96 -13.18 9.48
N CYS A 30 28.34 -12.23 8.80
CA CYS A 30 27.52 -11.21 9.46
C CYS A 30 26.19 -11.86 9.88
N LYS A 31 25.98 -12.03 11.18
CA LYS A 31 24.67 -12.36 11.75
C LYS A 31 23.80 -11.10 11.60
N PHE A 32 22.84 -11.13 10.67
CA PHE A 32 21.73 -10.20 10.65
C PHE A 32 20.62 -10.80 11.50
N ASP A 33 20.26 -10.13 12.60
CA ASP A 33 19.13 -10.49 13.45
C ASP A 33 17.83 -9.99 12.79
N ASP A 34 17.26 -10.80 11.90
CA ASP A 34 16.02 -10.48 11.13
C ASP A 34 14.73 -10.44 11.98
N ASN A 35 14.81 -10.68 13.30
CA ASN A 35 13.63 -10.77 14.15
C ASN A 35 13.16 -9.42 14.74
N HIS A 36 13.92 -8.33 14.61
CA HIS A 36 13.49 -7.04 15.15
C HIS A 36 12.71 -6.16 14.16
N PHE A 37 12.85 -6.39 12.85
CA PHE A 37 12.26 -5.48 11.85
C PHE A 37 10.77 -5.73 11.58
N PHE A 38 10.28 -6.96 11.80
CA PHE A 38 8.88 -7.31 11.51
C PHE A 38 7.89 -6.88 12.60
N HIS A 39 8.34 -6.75 13.87
CA HIS A 39 7.45 -6.39 14.97
C HIS A 39 7.09 -4.90 15.01
N ASP A 40 8.02 -4.03 14.61
CA ASP A 40 7.79 -2.57 14.60
C ASP A 40 6.87 -2.16 13.43
N HIS A 41 6.98 -2.83 12.29
CA HIS A 41 6.14 -2.53 11.14
C HIS A 41 4.68 -3.00 11.33
N ALA A 42 4.47 -4.12 12.04
CA ALA A 42 3.13 -4.60 12.37
C ALA A 42 2.42 -3.67 13.38
N SER A 43 3.14 -3.16 14.38
CA SER A 43 2.60 -2.22 15.37
C SER A 43 2.21 -0.89 14.73
N TYR A 44 3.01 -0.38 13.79
CA TYR A 44 2.72 0.85 13.05
C TYR A 44 1.47 0.75 12.16
N ILE A 45 1.24 -0.41 11.53
CA ILE A 45 0.04 -0.64 10.69
C ILE A 45 -1.22 -0.75 11.56
N ILE A 46 -1.15 -1.40 12.72
CA ILE A 46 -2.29 -1.51 13.65
C ILE A 46 -2.67 -0.12 14.20
N GLN A 47 -1.68 0.71 14.56
CA GLN A 47 -1.92 2.04 15.10
C GLN A 47 -2.58 2.98 14.06
N ARG A 48 -2.16 2.92 12.80
CA ARG A 48 -2.81 3.70 11.72
C ARG A 48 -4.24 3.28 11.42
N LEU A 49 -4.56 1.98 11.51
CA LEU A 49 -5.91 1.49 11.27
C LEU A 49 -6.89 1.92 12.38
N THR A 50 -6.42 2.02 13.64
CA THR A 50 -7.23 2.53 14.76
C THR A 50 -7.49 4.05 14.68
N GLU A 51 -6.54 4.84 14.16
CA GLU A 51 -6.71 6.29 14.00
C GLU A 51 -7.71 6.62 12.89
N THR A 52 -7.76 5.84 11.80
CA THR A 52 -8.75 6.03 10.73
C THR A 52 -10.18 5.65 11.11
N ALA A 53 -10.37 4.83 12.15
CA ALA A 53 -11.69 4.42 12.61
C ALA A 53 -12.38 5.47 13.51
N SER A 54 -11.65 6.47 14.01
CA SER A 54 -12.17 7.46 14.97
C SER A 54 -12.67 8.77 14.35
N THR A 55 -12.52 8.99 13.04
CA THR A 55 -12.86 10.27 12.38
C THR A 55 -14.15 10.26 11.54
N THR A 56 -14.94 9.19 11.53
CA THR A 56 -16.18 9.12 10.73
C THR A 56 -17.39 8.86 11.61
N SER A 57 -17.70 9.82 12.47
CA SER A 57 -19.00 9.92 13.16
C SER A 57 -19.54 11.33 12.98
N ILE A 58 -20.08 11.61 11.79
CA ILE A 58 -21.00 12.71 11.57
C ILE A 58 -22.22 12.09 10.89
N GLY A 59 -23.32 12.11 11.63
CA GLY A 59 -24.55 11.41 11.30
C GLY A 59 -25.25 11.96 10.06
N ASN A 60 -25.95 11.07 9.38
CA ASN A 60 -27.15 11.41 8.63
C ASN A 60 -28.12 10.24 8.71
N SER A 61 -29.18 10.45 9.50
CA SER A 61 -30.34 9.58 9.60
C SER A 61 -31.30 9.89 8.45
N TYR A 62 -31.32 9.03 7.43
CA TYR A 62 -32.47 8.91 6.55
C TYR A 62 -32.92 7.45 6.56
N GLY A 63 -34.08 7.22 7.19
CA GLY A 63 -34.71 5.93 7.28
C GLY A 63 -35.15 5.42 5.91
N LEU A 64 -34.66 4.24 5.55
CA LEU A 64 -35.17 3.43 4.45
C LEU A 64 -36.09 2.33 5.01
N PRO A 65 -37.16 1.96 4.28
CA PRO A 65 -38.13 0.97 4.74
C PRO A 65 -37.56 -0.46 4.68
N PRO A 66 -38.09 -1.38 5.51
CA PRO A 66 -37.62 -2.76 5.56
C PRO A 66 -38.07 -3.52 4.30
N SER A 67 -37.12 -4.16 3.62
CA SER A 67 -37.40 -5.13 2.56
C SER A 67 -37.58 -6.54 3.15
N PRO A 68 -38.48 -7.37 2.58
CA PRO A 68 -38.98 -8.56 3.23
C PRO A 68 -37.98 -9.73 3.19
N GLY A 69 -38.00 -10.51 4.27
CA GLY A 69 -37.08 -11.61 4.54
C GLY A 69 -37.18 -12.75 3.53
N MET A 70 -36.01 -13.13 3.01
CA MET A 70 -35.75 -14.44 2.43
C MET A 70 -34.94 -15.22 3.47
N ALA A 71 -35.65 -15.90 4.38
CA ALA A 71 -35.07 -16.87 5.29
C ALA A 71 -34.75 -18.15 4.51
N SER A 72 -33.53 -18.27 4.01
CA SER A 72 -32.96 -19.57 3.61
C SER A 72 -32.21 -20.15 4.81
N ALA A 73 -32.87 -21.09 5.48
CA ALA A 73 -32.28 -21.93 6.51
C ALA A 73 -31.24 -22.85 5.87
N LEU A 74 -29.97 -22.45 5.93
CA LEU A 74 -28.85 -23.38 5.76
C LEU A 74 -28.55 -23.97 7.13
N SER A 75 -29.03 -25.20 7.32
CA SER A 75 -28.66 -26.07 8.43
C SER A 75 -27.16 -26.30 8.40
N PHE A 76 -26.44 -25.64 9.30
CA PHE A 76 -25.05 -25.97 9.58
C PHE A 76 -25.03 -27.22 10.44
N ASP A 77 -24.48 -28.30 9.87
CA ASP A 77 -24.15 -29.53 10.59
C ASP A 77 -23.22 -29.18 11.76
N THR A 78 -23.77 -29.25 12.97
CA THR A 78 -23.02 -29.28 14.22
C THR A 78 -22.02 -30.43 14.18
N PRO A 79 -20.71 -30.18 14.36
CA PRO A 79 -19.75 -31.27 14.49
C PRO A 79 -20.05 -32.07 15.76
N THR A 80 -20.41 -33.33 15.57
CA THR A 80 -20.64 -34.31 16.62
C THR A 80 -19.42 -34.37 17.54
N PRO A 81 -19.59 -34.30 18.87
CA PRO A 81 -18.48 -34.45 19.80
C PRO A 81 -17.92 -35.86 19.67
N VAL A 82 -16.68 -35.96 19.19
CA VAL A 82 -15.91 -37.21 19.19
C VAL A 82 -15.70 -37.61 20.64
N THR A 83 -16.51 -38.55 21.11
CA THR A 83 -16.33 -39.20 22.40
C THR A 83 -14.96 -39.88 22.41
N PRO A 84 -14.15 -39.72 23.47
CA PRO A 84 -12.91 -40.44 23.58
C PRO A 84 -13.27 -41.92 23.74
N ALA A 85 -12.94 -42.71 22.71
CA ALA A 85 -13.01 -44.16 22.78
C ALA A 85 -12.10 -44.63 23.92
N THR A 86 -12.68 -44.85 25.10
CA THR A 86 -12.09 -45.60 26.19
C THR A 86 -11.87 -47.03 25.70
N LYS A 87 -10.74 -47.22 25.03
CA LYS A 87 -10.18 -48.53 24.72
C LYS A 87 -9.81 -49.14 26.07
N LYS A 88 -10.76 -49.88 26.67
CA LYS A 88 -10.54 -50.78 27.81
C LYS A 88 -9.44 -51.75 27.40
N ARG A 89 -8.19 -51.38 27.68
CA ARG A 89 -7.05 -52.28 27.58
C ARG A 89 -7.22 -53.25 28.74
N ARG A 90 -7.74 -54.44 28.40
CA ARG A 90 -7.75 -55.62 29.25
C ARG A 90 -6.30 -55.79 29.74
N LEU A 91 -6.06 -55.48 31.02
CA LEU A 91 -4.86 -55.94 31.71
C LEU A 91 -4.99 -57.45 31.74
N GLU A 92 -4.31 -58.12 30.82
CA GLU A 92 -3.93 -59.50 31.04
C GLU A 92 -2.82 -59.43 32.09
N GLU A 93 -3.20 -59.81 33.31
CA GLU A 93 -2.24 -60.04 34.38
C GLU A 93 -1.27 -61.13 33.90
N PRO A 94 0.05 -60.87 33.86
CA PRO A 94 0.99 -61.95 33.72
C PRO A 94 0.92 -62.74 35.03
N GLY A 95 0.26 -63.90 34.96
CA GLY A 95 0.35 -64.96 35.97
C GLY A 95 1.81 -65.36 36.11
N ALA A 96 2.50 -64.70 37.05
CA ALA A 96 3.75 -65.19 37.58
C ALA A 96 3.37 -66.19 38.68
N ASP A 97 3.34 -67.46 38.29
CA ASP A 97 3.49 -68.58 39.22
C ASP A 97 4.84 -68.40 39.93
N ILE A 98 4.86 -67.60 40.98
CA ILE A 98 5.98 -67.59 41.93
C ILE A 98 5.76 -68.83 42.78
N ASP A 99 6.36 -69.91 42.31
CA ASP A 99 6.57 -71.13 43.06
C ASP A 99 7.34 -70.75 44.34
N ALA A 100 6.58 -70.50 45.41
CA ALA A 100 7.08 -70.28 46.76
C ALA A 100 7.55 -71.61 47.33
N GLY A 101 8.49 -72.26 46.64
CA GLY A 101 9.32 -73.35 47.13
C GLY A 101 10.32 -72.81 48.16
N GLY A 102 9.81 -72.20 49.22
CA GLY A 102 10.56 -71.97 50.45
C GLY A 102 10.86 -73.34 51.04
N GLN A 103 11.97 -73.94 50.63
CA GLN A 103 12.59 -75.02 51.36
C GLN A 103 12.89 -74.48 52.76
N HIS A 104 11.97 -74.77 53.69
CA HIS A 104 12.23 -74.74 55.11
C HIS A 104 13.44 -75.65 55.33
N GLN A 105 14.62 -75.04 55.37
CA GLN A 105 15.82 -75.71 55.83
C GLN A 105 15.56 -76.03 57.30
N GLU A 106 15.21 -77.28 57.57
CA GLU A 106 15.09 -77.83 58.91
C GLU A 106 16.31 -77.37 59.71
N ARG A 107 16.08 -76.57 60.75
CA ARG A 107 17.09 -76.29 61.76
C ARG A 107 17.50 -77.62 62.34
N LEU A 108 18.60 -78.17 61.85
CA LEU A 108 19.25 -79.34 62.44
C LEU A 108 19.46 -79.06 63.93
N PRO A 109 19.14 -80.03 64.81
CA PRO A 109 19.34 -79.89 66.23
C PRO A 109 20.81 -79.58 66.50
N PHE A 110 21.04 -78.48 67.24
CA PHE A 110 22.36 -78.08 67.71
C PHE A 110 22.95 -79.24 68.53
N SER A 111 23.82 -80.01 67.89
CA SER A 111 24.53 -81.11 68.53
C SER A 111 25.71 -80.50 69.27
N GLU A 112 25.69 -80.53 70.60
CA GLU A 112 26.80 -80.04 71.43
C GLU A 112 28.09 -80.77 71.01
N PRO A 113 29.13 -80.05 70.55
CA PRO A 113 30.36 -80.70 70.12
C PRO A 113 31.11 -81.25 71.34
N ASP A 114 31.31 -82.57 71.33
CA ASP A 114 32.18 -83.29 72.27
C ASP A 114 33.53 -82.58 72.45
N HIS A 115 34.00 -82.57 73.70
CA HIS A 115 35.11 -81.79 74.26
C HIS A 115 36.32 -81.59 73.32
N LYS A 116 36.27 -80.48 72.58
CA LYS A 116 37.35 -79.95 71.75
C LYS A 116 38.47 -79.36 72.62
N THR A 117 39.72 -79.61 72.22
CA THR A 117 40.89 -79.03 72.91
C THR A 117 40.94 -77.51 72.71
N PRO A 118 41.59 -76.72 73.59
CA PRO A 118 41.65 -75.25 73.45
C PRO A 118 42.15 -74.73 72.09
N LYS A 119 42.98 -75.51 71.37
CA LYS A 119 43.44 -75.19 70.01
C LYS A 119 42.31 -75.23 68.97
N ASP A 120 41.37 -76.16 69.10
CA ASP A 120 40.25 -76.34 68.16
C ASP A 120 39.24 -75.19 68.25
N TRP A 121 39.09 -74.61 69.45
CA TRP A 121 38.29 -73.41 69.68
C TRP A 121 38.88 -72.18 68.99
N GLN A 122 40.20 -71.99 69.06
CA GLN A 122 40.87 -70.89 68.36
C GLN A 122 40.76 -71.01 66.84
N SER A 123 40.81 -72.23 66.29
CA SER A 123 40.59 -72.46 64.87
C SER A 123 39.15 -72.15 64.47
N SER A 124 38.18 -72.69 65.21
CA SER A 124 36.75 -72.46 64.97
C SER A 124 36.38 -70.97 65.06
N TYR A 125 36.94 -70.24 66.03
CA TYR A 125 36.75 -68.80 66.16
C TYR A 125 37.32 -68.02 64.97
N ARG A 126 38.52 -68.39 64.48
CA ARG A 126 39.13 -67.74 63.30
C ARG A 126 38.28 -67.97 62.04
N GLU A 127 37.82 -69.21 61.85
CA GLU A 127 36.94 -69.57 60.73
C GLU A 127 35.60 -68.82 60.80
N ALA A 128 34.94 -68.82 61.96
CA ALA A 128 33.69 -68.06 62.15
C ALA A 128 33.87 -66.55 61.94
N LYS A 129 35.01 -65.99 62.40
CA LYS A 129 35.34 -64.58 62.18
C LYS A 129 35.56 -64.27 60.69
N LEU A 130 36.27 -65.13 59.97
CA LEU A 130 36.44 -65.00 58.51
C LEU A 130 35.09 -65.10 57.78
N ALA A 131 34.26 -66.08 58.12
CA ALA A 131 32.93 -66.24 57.54
C ALA A 131 32.05 -65.00 57.80
N TYR A 132 32.08 -64.43 59.01
CA TYR A 132 31.39 -63.18 59.33
C TYR A 132 31.89 -61.99 58.49
N LEU A 133 33.21 -61.85 58.33
CA LEU A 133 33.80 -60.78 57.53
C LEU A 133 33.42 -60.92 56.04
N ASN A 134 33.48 -62.13 55.49
CA ASN A 134 33.05 -62.41 54.11
C ASN A 134 31.56 -62.11 53.92
N ALA A 135 30.69 -62.57 54.83
CA ALA A 135 29.26 -62.25 54.76
C ALA A 135 28.97 -60.74 54.85
N LYS A 136 29.78 -60.00 55.63
CA LYS A 136 29.71 -58.55 55.70
C LYS A 136 30.18 -57.89 54.41
N GLU A 137 31.23 -58.40 53.78
CA GLU A 137 31.72 -57.95 52.47
C GLU A 137 30.67 -58.20 51.37
N ASP A 138 30.04 -59.37 51.34
CA ASP A 138 28.94 -59.69 50.43
C ASP A 138 27.76 -58.73 50.61
N THR A 139 27.42 -58.44 51.86
CA THR A 139 26.36 -57.47 52.21
C THR A 139 26.69 -56.07 51.70
N LEU A 140 27.94 -55.62 51.84
CA LEU A 140 28.39 -54.32 51.33
C LEU A 140 28.39 -54.28 49.81
N THR A 141 28.82 -55.37 49.17
CA THR A 141 28.80 -55.52 47.71
C THR A 141 27.37 -55.45 47.18
N LEU A 142 26.44 -56.17 47.81
CA LEU A 142 25.02 -56.11 47.46
C LEU A 142 24.45 -54.69 47.63
N LYS A 143 24.78 -54.00 48.73
CA LYS A 143 24.39 -52.60 48.94
C LYS A 143 24.95 -51.69 47.84
N GLY A 144 26.20 -51.88 47.44
CA GLY A 144 26.79 -51.15 46.31
C GLY A 144 26.03 -51.37 45.00
N CYS A 145 25.68 -52.62 44.69
CA CYS A 145 24.87 -52.97 43.53
C CYS A 145 23.48 -52.34 43.56
N LEU A 146 22.82 -52.30 44.72
CA LEU A 146 21.52 -51.66 44.89
C LEU A 146 21.61 -50.14 44.66
N LEU A 147 22.59 -49.47 45.26
CA LEU A 147 22.81 -48.03 45.06
C LEU A 147 23.10 -47.70 43.58
N ALA A 148 23.86 -48.54 42.88
CA ALA A 148 24.10 -48.37 41.45
C ALA A 148 22.81 -48.49 40.62
N LYS A 149 21.92 -49.43 40.96
CA LYS A 149 20.61 -49.56 40.33
C LYS A 149 19.70 -48.36 40.64
N ASP A 150 19.67 -47.90 41.88
CA ASP A 150 18.90 -46.73 42.28
C ASP A 150 19.35 -45.48 41.52
N THR A 151 20.67 -45.30 41.35
CA THR A 151 21.24 -44.21 40.55
C THR A 151 20.77 -44.28 39.09
N GLN A 152 20.77 -45.47 38.48
CA GLN A 152 20.26 -45.67 37.12
C GLN A 152 18.76 -45.40 36.97
N LEU A 153 17.96 -45.71 38.00
CA LEU A 153 16.53 -45.41 38.01
C LEU A 153 16.30 -43.90 38.08
N VAL A 154 17.01 -43.19 38.96
CA VAL A 154 16.94 -41.72 39.07
C VAL A 154 17.32 -41.05 37.75
N GLU A 155 18.37 -41.52 37.06
CA GLU A 155 18.74 -40.98 35.74
C GLU A 155 17.67 -41.22 34.66
N LYS A 156 16.98 -42.37 34.71
CA LYS A 156 15.87 -42.67 33.79
C LYS A 156 14.66 -41.80 34.08
N ASP A 157 14.33 -41.62 35.36
CA ASP A 157 13.23 -40.76 35.79
C ASP A 157 13.49 -39.31 35.40
N GLN A 158 14.72 -38.81 35.57
CA GLN A 158 15.09 -37.48 35.11
C GLN A 158 14.89 -37.31 33.59
N LYS A 159 15.31 -38.31 32.79
CA LYS A 159 15.08 -38.29 31.34
C LYS A 159 13.60 -38.31 30.96
N LEU A 160 12.73 -38.94 31.77
CA LEU A 160 11.29 -38.92 31.56
C LEU A 160 10.70 -37.54 31.89
N VAL A 161 11.11 -36.95 33.01
CA VAL A 161 10.70 -35.59 33.40
C VAL A 161 11.09 -34.56 32.33
N ASP A 162 12.31 -34.66 31.77
CA ASP A 162 12.76 -33.77 30.70
C ASP A 162 11.92 -33.93 29.42
N LYS A 163 11.51 -35.16 29.08
CA LYS A 163 10.61 -35.42 27.95
C LYS A 163 9.21 -34.87 28.19
N ASP A 164 8.67 -35.03 29.39
CA ASP A 164 7.35 -34.50 29.75
C ASP A 164 7.34 -32.98 29.71
N ARG A 165 8.42 -32.34 30.19
CA ARG A 165 8.61 -30.89 30.05
C ARG A 165 8.57 -30.43 28.59
N MET A 166 9.31 -31.11 27.71
CA MET A 166 9.26 -30.80 26.27
C MET A 166 7.87 -31.00 25.65
N LEU A 167 7.12 -32.01 26.11
CA LEU A 167 5.75 -32.25 25.63
C LEU A 167 4.79 -31.15 26.09
N VAL A 168 4.93 -30.69 27.34
CA VAL A 168 4.15 -29.55 27.86
C VAL A 168 4.42 -28.28 27.03
N ASP A 169 5.69 -27.97 26.75
CA ASP A 169 6.07 -26.80 25.94
C ASP A 169 5.49 -26.89 24.51
N LYS A 170 5.55 -28.07 23.88
CA LYS A 170 4.94 -28.30 22.57
C LYS A 170 3.42 -28.15 22.60
N ASN A 171 2.77 -28.67 23.64
CA ASN A 171 1.31 -28.54 23.80
C ASN A 171 0.90 -27.08 23.99
N GLN A 172 1.66 -26.30 24.77
CA GLN A 172 1.42 -24.87 24.92
C GLN A 172 1.53 -24.14 23.58
N LYS A 173 2.55 -24.46 22.77
CA LYS A 173 2.70 -23.92 21.42
C LYS A 173 1.53 -24.29 20.50
N ILE A 174 1.01 -25.52 20.58
CA ILE A 174 -0.16 -25.95 19.82
C ILE A 174 -1.41 -25.15 20.21
N VAL A 175 -1.60 -24.89 21.51
CA VAL A 175 -2.73 -24.07 21.99
C VAL A 175 -2.63 -22.64 21.47
N GLN A 176 -1.44 -22.02 21.51
CA GLN A 176 -1.21 -20.69 20.94
C GLN A 176 -1.52 -20.65 19.44
N LEU A 177 -1.00 -21.60 18.66
CA LEU A 177 -1.26 -21.67 17.22
C LEU A 177 -2.76 -21.85 16.90
N ARG A 178 -3.50 -22.57 17.75
CA ARG A 178 -4.96 -22.69 17.60
C ARG A 178 -5.67 -21.37 17.86
N GLN A 179 -5.27 -20.62 18.89
CA GLN A 179 -5.81 -19.30 19.17
C GLN A 179 -5.52 -18.32 18.02
N ASP A 180 -4.30 -18.31 17.52
CA ASP A 180 -3.92 -17.48 16.37
C ASP A 180 -4.72 -17.86 15.12
N ALA A 181 -4.90 -19.15 14.84
CA ALA A 181 -5.73 -19.62 13.73
C ALA A 181 -7.19 -19.18 13.87
N THR A 182 -7.76 -19.19 15.08
CA THR A 182 -9.12 -18.66 15.31
C THR A 182 -9.21 -17.15 15.08
N ARG A 183 -8.20 -16.39 15.52
CA ARG A 183 -8.14 -14.94 15.30
C ARG A 183 -8.04 -14.61 13.81
N VAL A 184 -7.17 -15.30 13.08
CA VAL A 184 -7.03 -15.13 11.62
C VAL A 184 -8.34 -15.43 10.91
N ARG A 185 -9.04 -16.51 11.31
CA ARG A 185 -10.35 -16.84 10.74
C ARG A 185 -11.39 -15.74 10.97
N GLU A 186 -11.43 -15.15 12.15
CA GLU A 186 -12.34 -14.04 12.46
C GLU A 186 -12.04 -12.81 11.60
N ILE A 187 -10.76 -12.46 11.46
CA ILE A 187 -10.34 -11.35 10.59
C ILE A 187 -10.73 -11.61 9.13
N THR A 188 -10.53 -12.82 8.63
CA THR A 188 -10.96 -13.20 7.27
C THR A 188 -12.48 -13.06 7.11
N ASN A 189 -13.26 -13.58 8.06
CA ASN A 189 -14.72 -13.46 8.02
C ASN A 189 -15.20 -11.99 8.04
N GLN A 190 -14.51 -11.11 8.78
CA GLN A 190 -14.83 -9.68 8.79
C GLN A 190 -14.50 -9.04 7.44
N ARG A 191 -13.35 -9.36 6.84
CA ARG A 191 -12.97 -8.88 5.50
C ARG A 191 -13.96 -9.31 4.44
N ASP A 192 -14.43 -10.56 4.48
CA ASP A 192 -15.41 -11.07 3.53
C ASP A 192 -16.74 -10.32 3.62
N LYS A 193 -17.19 -9.95 4.83
CA LYS A 193 -18.37 -9.11 5.02
C LYS A 193 -18.19 -7.73 4.37
N THR A 194 -17.05 -7.09 4.60
CA THR A 194 -16.74 -5.78 4.00
C THR A 194 -16.65 -5.85 2.47
N ILE A 195 -16.06 -6.92 1.92
CA ILE A 195 -16.02 -7.14 0.46
C ILE A 195 -17.45 -7.22 -0.10
N ASN A 196 -18.32 -8.03 0.51
CA ASN A 196 -19.71 -8.17 0.09
C ASN A 196 -20.52 -6.86 0.21
N GLU A 197 -20.22 -6.01 1.19
CA GLU A 197 -20.82 -4.66 1.31
C GLU A 197 -20.38 -3.75 0.18
N LEU A 198 -19.07 -3.66 -0.08
CA LEU A 198 -18.51 -2.84 -1.16
C LEU A 198 -18.97 -3.31 -2.54
N GLU A 199 -19.12 -4.62 -2.75
CA GLU A 199 -19.66 -5.17 -4.00
C GLU A 199 -21.10 -4.72 -4.24
N ARG A 200 -21.95 -4.72 -3.19
CA ARG A 200 -23.33 -4.22 -3.28
C ARG A 200 -23.37 -2.72 -3.59
N GLU A 201 -22.53 -1.92 -2.94
CA GLU A 201 -22.42 -0.49 -3.23
C GLU A 201 -21.94 -0.23 -4.66
N ASN A 202 -20.96 -1.00 -5.15
CA ASN A 202 -20.45 -0.88 -6.51
C ASN A 202 -21.54 -1.20 -7.55
N GLN A 203 -22.35 -2.24 -7.31
CA GLN A 203 -23.50 -2.55 -8.14
C GLN A 203 -24.53 -1.42 -8.15
N TYR A 204 -24.86 -0.87 -6.98
CA TYR A 204 -25.77 0.28 -6.88
C TYR A 204 -25.27 1.49 -7.68
N LEU A 205 -23.99 1.84 -7.54
CA LEU A 205 -23.38 2.95 -8.26
C LEU A 205 -23.37 2.73 -9.78
N LYS A 206 -23.13 1.49 -10.24
CA LYS A 206 -23.23 1.14 -11.66
C LYS A 206 -24.63 1.37 -12.22
N ILE A 207 -25.66 0.95 -11.47
CA ILE A 207 -27.06 1.16 -11.86
C ILE A 207 -27.37 2.66 -11.92
N LYS A 208 -26.94 3.42 -10.89
CA LYS A 208 -27.14 4.88 -10.85
C LYS A 208 -26.44 5.58 -12.02
N LEU A 209 -25.20 5.22 -12.32
CA LEU A 209 -24.45 5.78 -13.44
C LEU A 209 -25.16 5.50 -14.78
N ALA A 210 -25.61 4.27 -14.99
CA ALA A 210 -26.36 3.90 -16.19
C ALA A 210 -27.66 4.71 -16.33
N HIS A 211 -28.36 4.97 -15.22
CA HIS A 211 -29.55 5.81 -15.20
C HIS A 211 -29.25 7.26 -15.60
N GLU A 212 -28.24 7.89 -14.98
CA GLU A 212 -27.83 9.27 -15.30
C GLU A 212 -27.37 9.40 -16.76
N GLN A 213 -26.65 8.41 -17.28
CA GLN A 213 -26.26 8.36 -18.69
C GLN A 213 -27.47 8.27 -19.63
N ALA A 214 -28.50 7.51 -19.26
CA ALA A 214 -29.74 7.44 -20.03
C ALA A 214 -30.49 8.79 -20.02
N VAL A 215 -30.56 9.46 -18.86
CA VAL A 215 -31.15 10.80 -18.73
C VAL A 215 -30.41 11.82 -19.58
N HIS A 216 -29.08 11.84 -19.51
CA HIS A 216 -28.23 12.72 -20.30
C HIS A 216 -28.41 12.49 -21.81
N THR A 217 -28.47 11.23 -22.23
CA THR A 217 -28.72 10.87 -23.64
C THR A 217 -30.09 11.35 -24.10
N HIS A 218 -31.13 11.16 -23.28
CA HIS A 218 -32.48 11.64 -23.56
C HIS A 218 -32.52 13.18 -23.69
N LEU A 219 -31.87 13.91 -22.78
CA LEU A 219 -31.79 15.38 -22.86
C LEU A 219 -31.07 15.85 -24.12
N HIS A 220 -29.96 15.21 -24.50
CA HIS A 220 -29.27 15.53 -25.74
C HIS A 220 -30.14 15.29 -26.98
N GLN A 221 -30.86 14.17 -27.02
CA GLN A 221 -31.81 13.87 -28.10
C GLN A 221 -32.95 14.90 -28.13
N PHE A 222 -33.45 15.32 -26.98
CA PHE A 222 -34.46 16.36 -26.87
C PHE A 222 -33.95 17.72 -27.38
N ILE A 223 -32.74 18.14 -26.99
CA ILE A 223 -32.11 19.37 -27.49
C ILE A 223 -31.88 19.29 -29.01
N ALA A 224 -31.44 18.14 -29.51
CA ALA A 224 -31.20 17.94 -30.93
C ALA A 224 -32.50 17.94 -31.76
N SER A 225 -33.63 17.51 -31.19
CA SER A 225 -34.93 17.50 -31.86
C SER A 225 -35.64 18.86 -31.81
N MET A 226 -35.31 19.71 -30.83
CA MET A 226 -35.64 21.13 -30.88
C MET A 226 -34.84 21.77 -32.02
N ALA A 227 -35.46 21.87 -33.20
CA ALA A 227 -34.87 22.53 -34.37
C ALA A 227 -34.23 23.86 -33.94
N PRO A 228 -33.01 24.19 -34.42
CA PRO A 228 -32.36 25.43 -34.06
C PRO A 228 -33.19 26.58 -34.65
N GLU A 229 -34.07 27.10 -33.82
CA GLU A 229 -34.62 28.44 -34.00
C GLU A 229 -33.40 29.32 -34.20
N ARG A 230 -33.24 29.91 -35.39
CA ARG A 230 -32.10 30.74 -35.76
C ARG A 230 -32.08 31.95 -34.85
N ARG A 231 -31.57 31.77 -33.63
CA ARG A 231 -31.24 32.89 -32.77
C ARG A 231 -30.16 33.64 -33.52
N PRO A 232 -30.34 34.95 -33.79
CA PRO A 232 -29.26 35.75 -34.35
C PRO A 232 -28.02 35.49 -33.49
N HIS A 233 -26.90 35.20 -34.14
CA HIS A 233 -25.63 35.00 -33.45
C HIS A 233 -25.34 36.26 -32.65
N ILE A 234 -25.65 36.24 -31.36
CA ILE A 234 -25.13 37.21 -30.41
C ILE A 234 -23.67 36.77 -30.26
N PRO A 235 -22.70 37.56 -30.73
CA PRO A 235 -21.30 37.27 -30.43
C PRO A 235 -21.20 37.20 -28.92
N SER A 236 -20.73 36.09 -28.38
CA SER A 236 -20.48 35.98 -26.95
C SER A 236 -19.28 36.88 -26.64
N HIS A 237 -19.57 38.17 -26.42
CA HIS A 237 -18.65 39.28 -26.20
C HIS A 237 -17.87 39.20 -24.87
N ILE A 238 -17.70 38.01 -24.31
CA ILE A 238 -17.05 37.82 -23.02
C ILE A 238 -15.75 37.07 -23.32
N PRO A 239 -14.61 37.79 -23.45
CA PRO A 239 -13.29 37.18 -23.31
C PRO A 239 -13.31 36.27 -22.08
N SER A 240 -12.61 35.13 -22.15
CA SER A 240 -12.52 34.22 -21.01
C SER A 240 -12.30 35.01 -19.72
N LEU A 241 -13.18 34.82 -18.72
CA LEU A 241 -13.07 35.46 -17.40
C LEU A 241 -11.76 35.07 -16.70
N ASP A 242 -11.18 33.94 -17.12
CA ASP A 242 -9.88 33.50 -16.69
C ASP A 242 -8.77 34.30 -17.39
N ALA A 243 -8.07 35.13 -16.61
CA ALA A 243 -6.93 35.92 -17.05
C ALA A 243 -5.80 35.03 -17.62
N ALA A 244 -5.61 33.81 -17.11
CA ALA A 244 -4.57 32.91 -17.61
C ALA A 244 -4.86 32.43 -19.05
N VAL A 245 -6.13 32.18 -19.36
CA VAL A 245 -6.56 31.82 -20.71
C VAL A 245 -6.47 33.03 -21.64
N ARG A 246 -6.92 34.21 -21.19
CA ARG A 246 -6.90 35.44 -21.99
C ARG A 246 -5.48 35.91 -22.31
N ASP A 247 -4.58 35.86 -21.34
CA ASP A 247 -3.21 36.37 -21.46
C ASP A 247 -2.27 35.35 -22.14
N SER A 248 -2.77 34.15 -22.48
CA SER A 248 -2.05 33.17 -23.27
C SER A 248 -1.63 33.74 -24.62
N LEU A 249 -0.37 33.46 -25.02
CA LEU A 249 0.22 33.94 -26.27
C LEU A 249 -0.51 33.46 -27.52
N ASP A 250 -1.32 32.41 -27.41
CA ASP A 250 -2.02 31.78 -28.52
C ASP A 250 -3.54 31.87 -28.39
N TYR A 251 -4.07 32.69 -27.47
CA TYR A 251 -5.51 32.90 -27.33
C TYR A 251 -6.05 33.84 -28.41
N PRO A 252 -6.96 33.38 -29.30
CA PRO A 252 -7.62 34.23 -30.27
C PRO A 252 -8.73 35.05 -29.59
N HIS A 253 -8.68 36.37 -29.71
CA HIS A 253 -9.73 37.29 -29.33
C HIS A 253 -10.72 37.28 -30.50
N PRO A 254 -11.92 36.70 -30.34
CA PRO A 254 -12.89 36.60 -31.43
C PRO A 254 -13.25 37.97 -32.01
N ASP A 255 -13.23 39.01 -31.18
CA ASP A 255 -13.69 40.37 -31.50
C ASP A 255 -12.56 41.34 -31.88
N ALA A 256 -11.31 40.87 -31.99
CA ALA A 256 -10.22 41.76 -32.38
C ALA A 256 -10.37 42.20 -33.86
N PRO A 257 -10.28 43.50 -34.18
CA PRO A 257 -10.44 44.01 -35.54
C PRO A 257 -9.41 43.36 -36.47
N ARG A 258 -9.85 42.64 -37.50
CA ARG A 258 -8.96 41.86 -38.38
C ARG A 258 -8.56 42.58 -39.66
N LYS A 259 -9.23 43.67 -40.01
CA LYS A 259 -9.16 44.24 -41.35
C LYS A 259 -7.88 45.05 -41.53
N GLY A 260 -7.00 44.57 -42.43
CA GLY A 260 -5.80 45.30 -42.86
C GLY A 260 -4.61 45.25 -41.90
N LEU A 261 -4.66 44.39 -40.86
CA LEU A 261 -3.51 44.19 -39.98
C LEU A 261 -2.47 43.31 -40.66
N LYS A 262 -1.25 43.84 -40.83
CA LYS A 262 -0.06 43.01 -41.09
C LYS A 262 0.16 42.11 -39.89
N ASN A 263 0.77 40.94 -40.09
CA ASN A 263 1.14 40.06 -38.98
C ASN A 263 2.33 40.67 -38.21
N TYR A 264 2.04 41.62 -37.32
CA TYR A 264 3.06 42.34 -36.56
C TYR A 264 3.77 41.48 -35.51
N ARG A 265 3.24 40.29 -35.17
CA ARG A 265 3.87 39.35 -34.21
C ARG A 265 5.31 39.00 -34.59
N ARG A 266 5.59 38.86 -35.89
CA ARG A 266 6.90 38.48 -36.43
C ARG A 266 7.51 39.54 -37.34
N PHE A 267 6.94 40.74 -37.36
CA PHE A 267 7.42 41.82 -38.21
C PHE A 267 8.74 42.38 -37.64
N GLN A 268 9.79 42.35 -38.47
CA GLN A 268 11.08 42.97 -38.16
C GLN A 268 11.16 44.33 -38.88
N PRO A 269 11.34 45.44 -38.16
CA PRO A 269 11.48 46.75 -38.78
C PRO A 269 12.79 46.83 -39.59
N THR A 270 12.72 47.50 -40.73
CA THR A 270 13.91 47.83 -41.55
C THR A 270 14.45 49.23 -41.23
N LEU A 271 13.61 50.12 -40.69
CA LEU A 271 14.02 51.47 -40.32
C LEU A 271 14.67 51.50 -38.92
N PRO A 272 15.64 52.40 -38.67
CA PRO A 272 16.21 52.59 -37.34
C PRO A 272 15.24 53.37 -36.44
N TYR A 273 14.91 52.85 -35.26
CA TYR A 273 14.06 53.54 -34.28
C TYR A 273 14.87 53.92 -33.04
N THR A 274 14.47 55.03 -32.40
CA THR A 274 15.15 55.55 -31.20
C THR A 274 14.97 54.65 -29.98
N ALA A 275 13.80 54.01 -29.87
CA ALA A 275 13.43 53.14 -28.76
C ALA A 275 13.17 51.70 -29.24
N GLY A 276 14.15 50.81 -29.02
CA GLY A 276 14.03 49.39 -29.35
C GLY A 276 13.68 49.16 -30.82
N ASN A 277 12.61 48.40 -31.07
CA ASN A 277 12.12 48.14 -32.43
C ASN A 277 11.08 49.17 -32.91
N GLY A 278 10.84 50.27 -32.19
CA GLY A 278 9.90 51.32 -32.64
C GLY A 278 8.41 51.00 -32.49
N LYS A 279 8.06 49.88 -31.85
CA LYS A 279 6.70 49.37 -31.75
C LYS A 279 6.17 49.42 -30.32
N VAL A 280 4.89 49.74 -30.15
CA VAL A 280 4.19 49.56 -28.88
C VAL A 280 3.91 48.07 -28.66
N GLY A 281 4.47 47.49 -27.61
CA GLY A 281 4.19 46.10 -27.24
C GLY A 281 2.72 45.91 -26.84
N PRO A 282 2.05 44.81 -27.26
CA PRO A 282 0.60 44.61 -27.05
C PRO A 282 0.19 44.59 -25.57
N GLN A 283 1.11 44.18 -24.70
CA GLN A 283 0.95 44.20 -23.25
C GLN A 283 0.73 45.61 -22.67
N LYS A 284 1.10 46.67 -23.40
CA LYS A 284 0.92 48.07 -22.97
C LYS A 284 -0.53 48.54 -23.05
N TYR A 285 -1.32 47.97 -23.96
CA TYR A 285 -2.75 48.24 -24.08
C TYR A 285 -3.62 47.04 -23.65
N GLY A 286 -3.00 46.03 -22.99
CA GLY A 286 -3.71 44.90 -22.38
C GLY A 286 -4.04 43.76 -23.34
N SER A 287 -3.33 43.65 -24.46
CA SER A 287 -3.46 42.57 -25.43
C SER A 287 -2.28 41.59 -25.39
N ASN A 288 -2.35 40.52 -26.17
CA ASN A 288 -1.30 39.51 -26.30
C ASN A 288 -0.57 39.63 -27.66
N ALA A 289 0.52 38.88 -27.85
CA ALA A 289 1.33 38.92 -29.08
C ALA A 289 0.57 38.47 -30.34
N PHE A 290 -0.53 37.73 -30.18
CA PHE A 290 -1.38 37.30 -31.28
C PHE A 290 -2.22 38.46 -31.86
N TRP A 291 -2.56 39.45 -31.02
CA TRP A 291 -3.42 40.59 -31.37
C TRP A 291 -2.66 41.92 -31.33
N ASP A 292 -1.51 41.89 -31.97
CA ASP A 292 -0.65 43.04 -32.09
C ASP A 292 -1.14 43.99 -33.19
N LEU A 293 -1.52 45.20 -32.80
CA LEU A 293 -2.06 46.23 -33.69
C LEU A 293 -0.95 46.95 -34.50
N GLY A 294 0.33 46.71 -34.18
CA GLY A 294 1.47 47.30 -34.88
C GLY A 294 1.55 48.82 -34.73
N LEU A 295 1.32 49.32 -33.53
CA LEU A 295 1.30 50.77 -33.25
C LEU A 295 2.73 51.30 -33.09
N CYS A 296 3.01 52.50 -33.62
CA CYS A 296 4.32 53.14 -33.49
C CYS A 296 4.56 53.64 -32.06
N HIS A 297 5.69 53.26 -31.47
CA HIS A 297 6.09 53.68 -30.13
C HIS A 297 6.19 55.20 -30.02
N ASP A 298 6.90 55.84 -30.95
CA ASP A 298 7.13 57.28 -30.90
C ASP A 298 5.80 58.05 -31.03
N HIS A 299 4.90 57.57 -31.89
CA HIS A 299 3.59 58.19 -32.08
C HIS A 299 2.68 58.09 -30.85
N PHE A 300 2.55 56.90 -30.24
CA PHE A 300 1.57 56.65 -29.18
C PHE A 300 2.12 56.79 -27.75
N HIS A 301 3.45 56.79 -27.56
CA HIS A 301 4.05 56.74 -26.22
C HIS A 301 4.96 57.92 -25.88
N THR A 302 5.52 58.60 -26.86
CA THR A 302 6.47 59.71 -26.65
C THR A 302 5.87 61.04 -27.09
N PRO A 303 6.24 62.18 -26.50
CA PRO A 303 5.78 63.49 -26.97
C PRO A 303 6.34 63.87 -28.36
N ASN A 304 7.29 63.13 -28.90
CA ASN A 304 7.95 63.45 -30.17
C ASN A 304 7.11 62.99 -31.39
N VAL A 305 7.16 63.75 -32.48
CA VAL A 305 6.64 63.29 -33.77
C VAL A 305 7.52 62.14 -34.26
N CYS A 306 6.93 61.08 -34.83
CA CYS A 306 7.71 59.97 -35.37
C CYS A 306 8.65 60.48 -36.47
N GLN A 307 9.95 60.25 -36.31
CA GLN A 307 10.98 60.70 -37.26
C GLN A 307 10.80 60.16 -38.68
N HIS A 308 10.09 59.04 -38.82
CA HIS A 308 9.82 58.40 -40.12
C HIS A 308 8.52 58.87 -40.77
N GLY A 309 7.66 59.63 -40.06
CA GLY A 309 6.42 60.18 -40.61
C GLY A 309 5.58 59.15 -41.36
N VAL A 310 5.31 59.41 -42.64
CA VAL A 310 4.55 58.51 -43.52
C VAL A 310 5.31 57.25 -43.95
N ALA A 311 6.64 57.24 -43.83
CA ALA A 311 7.48 56.08 -44.12
C ALA A 311 7.56 55.10 -42.93
N CYS A 312 6.98 55.45 -41.77
CA CYS A 312 6.96 54.58 -40.60
C CYS A 312 6.33 53.23 -40.93
N GLU A 313 6.99 52.15 -40.54
CA GLU A 313 6.53 50.79 -40.79
C GLU A 313 5.40 50.36 -39.84
N TYR A 314 5.22 51.13 -38.76
CA TYR A 314 4.16 50.99 -37.78
C TYR A 314 3.08 52.05 -37.97
N ARG A 315 1.90 51.78 -37.44
CA ARG A 315 0.72 52.62 -37.64
C ARG A 315 0.75 53.84 -36.73
N HIS A 316 0.22 54.96 -37.24
CA HIS A 316 0.05 56.24 -36.55
C HIS A 316 -1.42 56.59 -36.28
N GLY A 317 -2.34 55.64 -36.45
CA GLY A 317 -3.77 55.88 -36.28
C GLY A 317 -4.51 54.65 -35.81
N LEU A 318 -5.52 54.87 -34.98
CA LEU A 318 -6.46 53.86 -34.51
C LEU A 318 -7.83 54.11 -35.15
N THR A 319 -8.44 53.08 -35.70
CA THR A 319 -9.83 53.14 -36.18
C THR A 319 -10.80 53.17 -35.01
N TYR A 320 -12.07 53.50 -35.27
CA TYR A 320 -13.11 53.47 -34.25
C TYR A 320 -13.25 52.07 -33.60
N GLU A 321 -13.25 51.01 -34.41
CA GLU A 321 -13.33 49.62 -33.94
C GLU A 321 -12.12 49.22 -33.08
N GLU A 322 -10.93 49.68 -33.43
CA GLU A 322 -9.71 49.41 -32.65
C GLU A 322 -9.70 50.12 -31.32
N ARG A 323 -10.17 51.38 -31.28
CA ARG A 323 -10.36 52.09 -30.00
C ARG A 323 -11.40 51.37 -29.14
N ALA A 324 -12.50 50.91 -29.73
CA ALA A 324 -13.50 50.12 -29.00
C ALA A 324 -12.92 48.81 -28.46
N TYR A 325 -12.19 48.05 -29.29
CA TYR A 325 -11.48 46.84 -28.88
C TYR A 325 -10.49 47.11 -27.74
N ILE A 326 -9.67 48.15 -27.84
CA ILE A 326 -8.71 48.50 -26.81
C ILE A 326 -9.43 48.78 -25.48
N ARG A 327 -10.54 49.52 -25.47
CA ARG A 327 -11.33 49.78 -24.24
C ARG A 327 -11.80 48.51 -23.53
N PHE A 328 -12.05 47.42 -24.25
CA PHE A 328 -12.44 46.14 -23.64
C PHE A 328 -11.28 45.42 -22.94
N LEU A 329 -10.04 45.86 -23.12
CA LEU A 329 -8.85 45.25 -22.52
C LEU A 329 -8.54 45.87 -21.17
N THR A 330 -7.88 45.11 -20.29
CA THR A 330 -7.62 45.49 -18.90
C THR A 330 -6.81 46.78 -18.73
N LYS A 331 -5.97 47.14 -19.72
CA LYS A 331 -5.15 48.38 -19.72
C LYS A 331 -5.58 49.38 -20.80
N GLY A 332 -6.73 49.13 -21.41
CA GLY A 332 -7.21 49.83 -22.59
C GLY A 332 -7.42 51.31 -22.39
N ASP A 333 -8.23 51.65 -21.40
CA ASP A 333 -8.62 53.04 -21.11
C ASP A 333 -7.42 53.89 -20.71
N GLU A 334 -6.52 53.35 -19.87
CA GLU A 334 -5.30 54.03 -19.46
C GLU A 334 -4.37 54.31 -20.66
N PHE A 335 -4.23 53.34 -21.56
CA PHE A 335 -3.45 53.49 -22.79
C PHE A 335 -4.05 54.54 -23.74
N LEU A 336 -5.36 54.49 -24.00
CA LEU A 336 -6.04 55.44 -24.87
C LEU A 336 -5.94 56.87 -24.33
N ARG A 337 -6.19 57.07 -23.03
CA ARG A 337 -6.07 58.39 -22.41
C ARG A 337 -4.66 58.97 -22.56
N ARG A 338 -3.62 58.19 -22.25
CA ARG A 338 -2.22 58.64 -22.38
C ARG A 338 -1.85 58.92 -23.84
N SER A 339 -2.24 58.04 -24.75
CA SER A 339 -1.93 58.24 -26.17
C SER A 339 -2.64 59.46 -26.75
N ASP A 340 -3.89 59.70 -26.39
CA ASP A 340 -4.63 60.91 -26.80
C ASP A 340 -3.96 62.18 -26.26
N GLU A 341 -3.57 62.20 -24.97
CA GLU A 341 -2.83 63.32 -24.38
C GLU A 341 -1.52 63.62 -25.15
N VAL A 342 -0.78 62.58 -25.51
CA VAL A 342 0.46 62.69 -26.29
C VAL A 342 0.19 63.22 -27.69
N ILE A 343 -0.83 62.71 -28.37
CA ILE A 343 -1.19 63.14 -29.74
C ILE A 343 -1.66 64.60 -29.73
N MET A 344 -2.47 65.00 -28.75
CA MET A 344 -2.94 66.39 -28.61
C MET A 344 -1.79 67.37 -28.36
N ARG A 345 -0.77 66.99 -27.58
CA ARG A 345 0.41 67.85 -27.38
C ARG A 345 1.21 68.04 -28.68
N LYS A 346 1.30 67.01 -29.54
CA LYS A 346 1.99 67.09 -30.83
C LYS A 346 1.26 68.01 -31.81
N THR A 347 -0.06 67.90 -31.88
CA THR A 347 -0.87 68.75 -32.76
C THR A 347 -0.87 70.20 -32.28
N ALA A 348 -0.84 70.45 -30.97
CA ALA A 348 -0.73 71.80 -30.41
C ALA A 348 0.67 72.43 -30.61
N GLY A 349 1.75 71.64 -30.51
CA GLY A 349 3.13 72.12 -30.66
C GLY A 349 3.61 72.27 -32.11
N GLY A 350 2.91 71.69 -33.09
CA GLY A 350 3.25 71.76 -34.51
C GLY A 350 2.62 72.93 -35.28
N ALA A 351 1.96 73.87 -34.58
CA ALA A 351 1.32 75.05 -35.18
C ALA A 351 2.11 76.36 -34.96
N ALA A 352 3.37 76.28 -34.53
CA ALA A 352 4.26 77.42 -34.31
C ALA A 352 5.33 77.54 -35.41
#